data_AF-A0A8T0DH84-F1
#
_entry.id   AF-A0A8T0DH84-F1
#
_cell.length_a   1.000
_cell.length_b   1.000
_cell.length_c   1.000
_cell.angle_alpha   90.00
_cell.angle_beta   90.00
_cell.angle_gamma   90.00
#
_symmetry.space_group_name_H-M   'P 1'
#
loop_
_entity.id
_entity.type
_entity.pdbx_description
1 polymer ?
#
loop_
_entity_poly.entity_id
_entity_poly.type
_entity_poly.pdbx_seq_one_letter_code
_entity_poly.pdbx_strand_id
1 'polypeptide(L)'
;MTSEPSDFLNDPIVAAHVESFTDVHCSIFVPDGPVCSDHTEVYSSYQLMLRKLIDEFTGFDENSLEDFVCHHPRLESYETEYTWLQSLWNFDVFYRMMCRRNVELERIAFNLLEKHMSFHARKQASLIQPLATDAISDTVVEEQQHEVDVTEHASSSQRSQLGAVSFLLISE
;
A
#
# COMPACT_ATOMS: atom_id res chain seq x y z
N MET A 1 9.89 -34.17 -15.89
CA MET A 1 10.57 -33.44 -16.98
C MET A 1 11.62 -32.58 -16.33
N THR A 2 12.80 -32.39 -16.90
CA THR A 2 13.79 -31.43 -16.38
C THR A 2 13.51 -30.05 -16.96
N SER A 3 12.73 -29.26 -16.23
CA SER A 3 12.72 -27.79 -16.35
C SER A 3 14.12 -27.24 -16.04
N GLU A 4 14.43 -26.04 -16.51
CA GLU A 4 15.59 -25.32 -16.00
C GLU A 4 15.28 -24.80 -14.58
N PRO A 5 16.27 -24.65 -13.68
CA PRO A 5 16.03 -24.09 -12.33
C PRO A 5 15.31 -22.74 -12.35
N SER A 6 15.54 -21.95 -13.40
CA SER A 6 14.86 -20.67 -13.67
C SER A 6 13.36 -20.80 -13.89
N ASP A 7 12.86 -21.95 -14.40
CA ASP A 7 11.42 -22.17 -14.57
C ASP A 7 10.73 -22.25 -13.21
N PHE A 8 11.32 -23.03 -12.28
CA PHE A 8 10.84 -23.15 -10.89
C PHE A 8 10.85 -21.80 -10.15
N LEU A 9 11.92 -21.02 -10.31
CA LEU A 9 12.04 -19.69 -9.71
C LEU A 9 10.99 -18.68 -10.18
N ASN A 10 10.40 -18.89 -11.37
CA ASN A 10 9.39 -18.02 -11.96
C ASN A 10 7.99 -18.67 -12.02
N ASP A 11 7.81 -19.83 -11.39
CA ASP A 11 6.55 -20.56 -11.46
C ASP A 11 5.46 -19.92 -10.57
N PRO A 12 4.28 -19.57 -11.11
CA PRO A 12 3.23 -18.87 -10.37
C PRO A 12 2.56 -19.75 -9.30
N ILE A 13 2.63 -21.08 -9.40
CA ILE A 13 2.11 -22.00 -8.39
C ILE A 13 3.06 -21.99 -7.19
N VAL A 14 4.38 -22.01 -7.42
CA VAL A 14 5.40 -21.91 -6.36
C VAL A 14 5.28 -20.58 -5.62
N ALA A 15 5.20 -19.46 -6.37
CA ALA A 15 5.00 -18.13 -5.80
C ALA A 15 3.70 -18.05 -4.96
N ALA A 16 2.57 -18.54 -5.49
CA ALA A 16 1.29 -18.50 -4.78
C ALA A 16 1.28 -19.35 -3.49
N HIS A 17 2.01 -20.48 -3.44
CA HIS A 17 2.14 -21.25 -2.20
C HIS A 17 2.98 -20.53 -1.14
N VAL A 18 4.07 -19.89 -1.55
CA VAL A 18 4.91 -19.06 -0.66
C VAL A 18 4.10 -17.88 -0.12
N GLU A 19 3.45 -17.10 -0.99
CA GLU A 19 2.61 -15.96 -0.59
C GLU A 19 1.49 -16.39 0.38
N SER A 20 0.72 -17.42 0.01
CA SER A 20 -0.36 -17.96 0.84
C SER A 20 0.12 -18.44 2.22
N PHE A 21 1.28 -19.10 2.29
CA PHE A 21 1.89 -19.47 3.57
C PHE A 21 2.25 -18.24 4.40
N THR A 22 2.87 -17.22 3.79
CA THR A 22 3.24 -15.99 4.51
C THR A 22 1.99 -15.26 5.04
N ASP A 23 0.91 -15.17 4.25
CA ASP A 23 -0.32 -14.47 4.63
C ASP A 23 -1.04 -15.11 5.83
N VAL A 24 -1.03 -16.45 5.90
CA VAL A 24 -1.68 -17.18 7.00
C VAL A 24 -0.87 -17.07 8.30
N HIS A 25 0.46 -17.00 8.22
CA HIS A 25 1.33 -17.18 9.38
C HIS A 25 2.11 -15.92 9.82
N CYS A 26 2.11 -14.82 9.07
CA CYS A 26 2.93 -13.64 9.40
C CYS A 26 2.48 -12.88 10.65
N SER A 27 1.23 -13.04 11.10
CA SER A 27 0.60 -12.21 12.14
C SER A 27 1.31 -12.24 13.50
N ILE A 28 2.06 -13.31 13.82
CA ILE A 28 2.86 -13.41 15.06
C ILE A 28 4.24 -12.74 14.95
N PHE A 29 4.72 -12.48 13.73
CA PHE A 29 6.07 -11.97 13.46
C PHE A 29 6.06 -10.44 13.49
N VAL A 30 6.66 -9.86 14.54
CA VAL A 30 6.68 -8.41 14.78
C VAL A 30 8.12 -7.90 14.71
N PRO A 31 8.40 -6.78 14.00
CA PRO A 31 9.73 -6.15 14.02
C PRO A 31 10.21 -5.89 15.46
N ASP A 32 11.48 -6.21 15.73
CA ASP A 32 12.12 -6.12 17.04
C ASP A 32 11.41 -6.90 18.18
N GLY A 33 10.50 -7.82 17.83
CA GLY A 33 9.78 -8.69 18.76
C GLY A 33 10.62 -9.85 19.31
N PRO A 34 10.23 -10.43 20.46
CA PRO A 34 10.92 -11.57 21.04
C PRO A 34 10.64 -12.87 20.27
N VAL A 35 11.68 -13.60 19.89
CA VAL A 35 11.55 -14.91 19.21
C VAL A 35 11.11 -15.98 20.22
N CYS A 36 9.84 -16.35 20.20
CA CYS A 36 9.29 -17.53 20.88
C CYS A 36 9.35 -18.81 20.04
N SER A 37 8.96 -19.94 20.65
CA SER A 37 8.76 -21.27 20.05
C SER A 37 8.00 -21.25 18.73
N ASP A 38 6.90 -20.50 18.69
CA ASP A 38 5.87 -20.58 17.67
C ASP A 38 6.43 -20.15 16.30
N HIS A 39 7.35 -19.18 16.28
CA HIS A 39 8.09 -18.81 15.08
C HIS A 39 8.95 -19.94 14.52
N THR A 40 9.51 -20.80 15.39
CA THR A 40 10.35 -21.94 14.99
C THR A 40 9.51 -23.14 14.53
N GLU A 41 8.30 -23.30 15.05
CA GLU A 41 7.32 -24.28 14.55
C GLU A 41 6.79 -23.89 13.17
N VAL A 42 6.45 -22.61 12.98
CA VAL A 42 6.08 -22.06 11.67
C VAL A 42 7.27 -22.15 10.70
N TYR A 43 8.51 -21.88 11.14
CA TYR A 43 9.69 -22.03 10.27
C TYR A 43 9.92 -23.48 9.84
N SER A 44 9.83 -24.43 10.77
CA SER A 44 9.93 -25.87 10.45
C SER A 44 8.86 -26.30 9.43
N SER A 45 7.66 -25.75 9.56
CA SER A 45 6.54 -25.97 8.64
C SER A 45 6.80 -25.34 7.26
N TYR A 46 7.39 -24.15 7.22
CA TYR A 46 7.80 -23.46 5.99
C TYR A 46 8.88 -24.26 5.23
N GLN A 47 9.93 -24.70 5.93
CA GLN A 47 11.00 -25.51 5.33
C GLN A 47 10.44 -26.81 4.72
N LEU A 48 9.52 -27.48 5.42
CA LEU A 48 8.86 -28.70 4.93
C LEU A 48 7.92 -28.45 3.74
N MET A 49 7.22 -27.32 3.72
CA MET A 49 6.39 -26.90 2.59
C MET A 49 7.24 -26.63 1.34
N LEU A 50 8.31 -25.84 1.48
CA LEU A 50 9.11 -25.43 0.34
C LEU A 50 9.90 -26.59 -0.26
N ARG A 51 10.47 -27.48 0.58
CA ARG A 51 11.17 -28.70 0.13
C ARG A 51 10.29 -29.58 -0.75
N LYS A 52 9.02 -29.76 -0.40
CA LYS A 52 8.08 -30.52 -1.24
C LYS A 52 7.84 -29.88 -2.61
N LEU A 53 7.69 -28.54 -2.66
CA LEU A 53 7.56 -27.84 -3.95
C LEU A 53 8.82 -28.03 -4.81
N ILE A 54 10.01 -27.98 -4.20
CA ILE A 54 11.28 -28.24 -4.89
C ILE A 54 11.32 -29.68 -5.41
N ASP A 55 11.05 -30.68 -4.56
CA ASP A 55 11.04 -32.10 -4.90
C ASP A 55 10.06 -32.38 -6.07
N GLU A 56 8.85 -31.82 -6.00
CA GLU A 56 7.77 -32.03 -6.98
C GLU A 56 8.03 -31.35 -8.34
N PHE A 57 8.61 -30.14 -8.36
CA PHE A 57 8.83 -29.38 -9.60
C PHE A 57 10.18 -29.66 -10.28
N THR A 58 11.24 -29.93 -9.49
CA THR A 58 12.62 -29.99 -10.02
C THR A 58 13.19 -31.40 -10.03
N GLY A 59 12.85 -32.22 -9.02
CA GLY A 59 13.54 -33.48 -8.75
C GLY A 59 15.03 -33.33 -8.41
N PHE A 60 15.48 -32.14 -7.97
CA PHE A 60 16.82 -31.95 -7.43
C PHE A 60 16.99 -32.67 -6.09
N ASP A 61 18.22 -33.11 -5.80
CA ASP A 61 18.60 -33.40 -4.42
C ASP A 61 18.94 -32.11 -3.65
N GLU A 62 18.94 -32.21 -2.33
CA GLU A 62 19.16 -31.09 -1.41
C GLU A 62 20.48 -30.35 -1.67
N ASN A 63 21.55 -31.08 -2.02
CA ASN A 63 22.86 -30.49 -2.32
C ASN A 63 22.80 -29.69 -3.63
N SER A 64 22.16 -30.24 -4.66
CA SER A 64 22.00 -29.59 -5.97
C SER A 64 21.21 -28.28 -5.88
N LEU A 65 20.23 -28.22 -4.98
CA LEU A 65 19.50 -26.99 -4.68
C LEU A 65 20.36 -25.99 -3.88
N GLU A 66 21.05 -26.43 -2.83
CA GLU A 66 21.91 -25.56 -2.02
C GLU A 66 23.03 -24.96 -2.87
N ASP A 67 23.69 -25.76 -3.72
CA ASP A 67 24.65 -25.29 -4.72
C ASP A 67 24.01 -24.30 -5.70
N PHE A 68 22.82 -24.57 -6.23
CA PHE A 68 22.14 -23.66 -7.15
C PHE A 68 21.89 -22.28 -6.51
N VAL A 69 21.46 -22.27 -5.25
CA VAL A 69 21.19 -21.06 -4.46
C VAL A 69 22.50 -20.32 -4.14
N CYS A 70 23.49 -21.00 -3.56
CA CYS A 70 24.78 -20.39 -3.22
C CYS A 70 25.55 -19.86 -4.44
N HIS A 71 25.39 -20.48 -5.62
CA HIS A 71 26.01 -20.01 -6.87
C HIS A 71 25.17 -18.99 -7.66
N HIS A 72 24.05 -18.51 -7.12
CA HIS A 72 23.33 -17.34 -7.65
C HIS A 72 23.70 -16.06 -6.89
N PRO A 73 24.73 -15.30 -7.30
CA PRO A 73 25.20 -14.09 -6.58
C PRO A 73 24.19 -12.92 -6.60
N ARG A 74 23.01 -13.11 -7.18
CA ARG A 74 21.88 -12.18 -7.02
C ARG A 74 21.18 -12.33 -5.67
N LEU A 75 21.54 -13.30 -4.82
CA LEU A 75 20.85 -13.56 -3.55
C LEU A 75 21.37 -12.77 -2.35
N GLU A 76 22.51 -12.07 -2.43
CA GLU A 76 23.05 -11.30 -1.30
C GLU A 76 22.26 -10.00 -0.99
N SER A 77 21.29 -9.62 -1.83
CA SER A 77 20.38 -8.51 -1.55
C SER A 77 19.04 -8.99 -0.98
N TYR A 78 18.66 -8.43 0.16
CA TYR A 78 17.36 -8.63 0.83
C TYR A 78 16.16 -7.98 0.08
N GLU A 79 16.39 -7.42 -1.11
CA GLU A 79 15.36 -6.85 -1.98
C GLU A 79 15.03 -7.74 -3.19
N THR A 80 15.53 -8.98 -3.22
CA THR A 80 15.49 -9.84 -4.41
C THR A 80 14.29 -10.77 -4.47
N GLU A 81 13.87 -11.09 -5.70
CA GLU A 81 12.70 -11.91 -6.05
C GLU A 81 12.72 -13.32 -5.42
N TYR A 82 13.88 -13.77 -4.95
CA TYR A 82 14.13 -15.11 -4.41
C TYR A 82 14.49 -15.09 -2.91
N THR A 83 14.18 -14.00 -2.20
CA THR A 83 14.38 -13.88 -0.73
C THR A 83 13.69 -15.02 0.03
N TRP A 84 12.57 -15.54 -0.49
CA TRP A 84 11.89 -16.72 0.03
C TRP A 84 12.78 -17.96 -0.02
N LEU A 85 13.43 -18.25 -1.14
CA LEU A 85 14.27 -19.44 -1.30
C LEU A 85 15.50 -19.39 -0.39
N GLN A 86 16.14 -18.22 -0.25
CA GLN A 86 17.22 -18.01 0.73
C GLN A 86 16.79 -18.36 2.17
N SER A 87 15.55 -18.04 2.51
CA SER A 87 15.03 -18.22 3.86
C SER A 87 14.94 -19.69 4.30
N LEU A 88 14.94 -20.63 3.35
CA LEU A 88 14.96 -22.08 3.60
C LEU A 88 16.12 -22.54 4.51
N TRP A 89 17.27 -21.87 4.45
CA TRP A 89 18.44 -22.15 5.31
C TRP A 89 18.73 -21.05 6.35
N ASN A 90 18.04 -19.90 6.28
CA ASN A 90 18.32 -18.74 7.12
C ASN A 90 17.08 -18.23 7.85
N PHE A 91 16.99 -18.52 9.15
CA PHE A 91 15.89 -18.08 10.02
C PHE A 91 15.78 -16.56 10.13
N ASP A 92 16.89 -15.80 10.11
CA ASP A 92 16.83 -14.34 10.21
C ASP A 92 16.29 -13.70 8.92
N VAL A 93 16.51 -14.33 7.76
CA VAL A 93 15.86 -13.93 6.49
C VAL A 93 14.38 -14.29 6.53
N PHE A 94 14.03 -15.49 6.99
CA PHE A 94 12.64 -15.92 7.17
C PHE A 94 11.86 -14.98 8.10
N TYR A 95 12.39 -14.71 9.30
CA TYR A 95 11.76 -13.84 10.30
C TYR A 95 11.51 -12.44 9.74
N ARG A 96 12.50 -11.86 9.04
CA ARG A 96 12.36 -10.55 8.38
C ARG A 96 11.36 -10.56 7.23
N MET A 97 11.29 -11.64 6.44
CA MET A 97 10.27 -11.81 5.39
C MET A 97 8.85 -11.83 5.99
N MET A 98 8.65 -12.61 7.05
CA MET A 98 7.36 -12.69 7.75
C MET A 98 6.97 -11.35 8.39
N CYS A 99 7.89 -10.67 9.08
CA CYS A 99 7.65 -9.33 9.63
C CYS A 99 7.28 -8.31 8.54
N ARG A 100 7.99 -8.31 7.40
CA ARG A 100 7.70 -7.44 6.25
C ARG A 100 6.30 -7.66 5.72
N ARG A 101 5.85 -8.91 5.62
CA ARG A 101 4.49 -9.23 5.15
C ARG A 101 3.42 -8.85 6.18
N ASN A 102 3.68 -9.05 7.48
CA ASN A 102 2.77 -8.64 8.54
C ASN A 102 2.47 -7.12 8.48
N VAL A 103 3.52 -6.30 8.47
CA VAL A 103 3.42 -4.83 8.37
C VAL A 103 2.72 -4.39 7.07
N GLU A 104 2.88 -5.14 5.97
CA GLU A 104 2.14 -4.89 4.74
C GLU A 104 0.64 -5.18 4.86
N LEU A 105 0.25 -6.31 5.46
CA LEU A 105 -1.15 -6.65 5.67
C LEU A 105 -1.83 -5.70 6.68
N GLU A 106 -1.15 -5.32 7.77
CA GLU A 106 -1.61 -4.29 8.71
C GLU A 106 -1.86 -2.95 8.00
N ARG A 107 -0.91 -2.50 7.16
CA ARG A 107 -1.04 -1.30 6.34
C ARG A 107 -2.21 -1.38 5.35
N ILE A 108 -2.45 -2.56 4.74
CA ILE A 108 -3.60 -2.78 3.86
C ILE A 108 -4.92 -2.71 4.66
N ALA A 109 -4.99 -3.36 5.82
CA ALA A 109 -6.15 -3.32 6.70
C ALA A 109 -6.47 -1.90 7.19
N PHE A 110 -5.46 -1.14 7.61
CA PHE A 110 -5.59 0.27 7.99
C PHE A 110 -6.17 1.11 6.84
N ASN A 111 -5.61 0.99 5.63
CA ASN A 111 -6.08 1.70 4.44
C ASN A 111 -7.53 1.34 4.06
N LEU A 112 -8.00 0.12 4.35
CA LEU A 112 -9.39 -0.29 4.14
C LEU A 112 -10.32 0.32 5.20
N LEU A 113 -9.90 0.33 6.47
CA LEU A 113 -10.64 0.96 7.58
C LEU A 113 -10.79 2.48 7.38
N GLU A 114 -9.72 3.18 6.99
CA GLU A 114 -9.77 4.62 6.70
C GLU A 114 -10.77 4.93 5.56
N LYS A 115 -10.69 4.20 4.44
CA LYS A 115 -11.63 4.35 3.32
C LYS A 115 -13.08 4.10 3.74
N HIS A 116 -13.32 3.09 4.59
CA HIS A 116 -14.64 2.77 5.12
C HIS A 116 -15.17 3.89 6.05
N MET A 117 -14.36 4.40 6.97
CA MET A 117 -14.74 5.53 7.84
C MET A 117 -14.99 6.81 7.04
N SER A 118 -14.13 7.11 6.06
CA SER A 118 -14.29 8.24 5.12
C SER A 118 -15.59 8.14 4.31
N PHE A 119 -16.01 6.94 3.93
CA PHE A 119 -17.27 6.70 3.23
C PHE A 119 -18.49 6.93 4.14
N HIS A 120 -18.49 6.39 5.37
CA HIS A 120 -19.59 6.59 6.32
C HIS A 120 -19.72 8.03 6.80
N ALA A 121 -18.61 8.73 7.06
CA ALA A 121 -18.61 10.15 7.43
C ALA A 121 -19.25 11.01 6.34
N ARG A 122 -18.89 10.78 5.06
CA ARG A 122 -19.53 11.46 3.91
C ARG A 122 -21.02 11.12 3.80
N LYS A 123 -21.40 9.84 3.99
CA LYS A 123 -22.79 9.40 3.96
C LYS A 123 -23.63 10.06 5.06
N GLN A 124 -23.10 10.19 6.28
CA GLN A 124 -23.77 10.89 7.37
C GLN A 124 -23.90 12.39 7.10
N ALA A 125 -22.85 13.05 6.61
CA ALA A 125 -22.92 14.46 6.22
C ALA A 125 -24.00 14.73 5.14
N SER A 126 -24.09 13.87 4.11
CA SER A 126 -25.11 13.97 3.06
C SER A 126 -26.56 13.67 3.52
N LEU A 127 -26.75 13.20 4.76
CA LEU A 127 -28.08 13.01 5.37
C LEU A 127 -28.48 14.16 6.31
N ILE A 128 -27.55 15.07 6.62
CA ILE A 128 -27.77 16.22 7.52
C ILE A 128 -28.02 17.51 6.73
N GLN A 129 -27.55 17.58 5.47
CA GLN A 129 -27.93 18.59 4.50
C GLN A 129 -28.88 17.94 3.48
N PRO A 130 -30.18 18.31 3.37
CA PRO A 130 -30.75 19.63 3.68
C PRO A 130 -31.96 19.60 4.66
N LEU A 131 -31.96 20.49 5.66
CA LEU A 131 -33.15 20.80 6.47
C LEU A 131 -33.23 22.29 6.89
N ALA A 132 -32.56 23.19 6.15
CA ALA A 132 -32.25 24.55 6.59
C ALA A 132 -32.24 25.60 5.45
N THR A 133 -33.23 25.56 4.56
CA THR A 133 -33.44 26.59 3.50
C THR A 133 -34.90 27.01 3.34
N ASP A 134 -35.86 26.09 3.55
CA ASP A 134 -37.24 26.25 3.08
C ASP A 134 -38.20 26.76 4.19
N ALA A 135 -37.71 27.67 5.04
CA ALA A 135 -38.52 28.36 6.04
C ALA A 135 -38.06 29.82 6.19
N ILE A 136 -39.03 30.74 6.22
CA ILE A 136 -38.89 32.21 6.17
C ILE A 136 -38.63 32.78 4.76
N SER A 137 -39.72 33.16 4.07
CA SER A 137 -39.89 34.52 3.54
C SER A 137 -41.30 34.70 2.94
N ASP A 138 -42.33 34.65 3.77
CA ASP A 138 -43.70 34.97 3.32
C ASP A 138 -44.46 35.76 4.41
N THR A 139 -44.30 37.09 4.40
CA THR A 139 -45.21 38.04 5.05
C THR A 139 -45.01 39.43 4.45
N VAL A 140 -46.11 40.04 4.00
CA VAL A 140 -46.14 41.32 3.27
C VAL A 140 -46.38 42.49 4.22
N VAL A 141 -45.86 43.69 3.90
CA VAL A 141 -46.56 45.00 3.98
C VAL A 141 -45.75 46.06 3.22
N GLU A 142 -46.45 46.96 2.52
CA GLU A 142 -45.88 48.12 1.81
C GLU A 142 -45.81 49.35 2.74
N GLU A 143 -44.85 50.25 2.53
CA GLU A 143 -45.08 51.69 2.68
C GLU A 143 -44.16 52.52 1.78
N GLN A 144 -44.44 53.82 1.61
CA GLN A 144 -44.17 54.56 0.36
C GLN A 144 -43.21 55.76 0.52
N GLN A 145 -42.35 55.96 -0.50
CA GLN A 145 -41.90 57.27 -1.07
C GLN A 145 -41.14 58.25 -0.11
N HIS A 146 -40.39 59.27 -0.55
CA HIS A 146 -40.16 59.91 -1.86
C HIS A 146 -38.78 60.61 -1.90
N GLU A 147 -38.16 60.76 -3.09
CA GLU A 147 -37.24 61.87 -3.52
C GLU A 147 -35.96 62.21 -2.69
N VAL A 148 -34.88 62.88 -3.16
CA VAL A 148 -34.53 63.61 -4.42
C VAL A 148 -33.10 63.21 -4.88
N ASP A 149 -32.90 63.12 -6.21
CA ASP A 149 -31.77 63.53 -7.10
C ASP A 149 -30.43 64.07 -6.51
N VAL A 150 -29.21 63.99 -7.10
CA VAL A 150 -28.68 63.69 -8.46
C VAL A 150 -27.33 62.88 -8.32
N THR A 151 -26.34 62.68 -9.22
CA THR A 151 -25.95 63.21 -10.56
C THR A 151 -25.12 62.20 -11.41
N GLU A 152 -25.30 62.26 -12.74
CA GLU A 152 -24.35 62.13 -13.87
C GLU A 152 -23.04 61.27 -13.89
N HIS A 153 -23.04 60.35 -14.87
CA HIS A 153 -22.05 60.17 -15.98
C HIS A 153 -20.82 59.22 -15.92
N ALA A 154 -20.90 58.19 -16.80
CA ALA A 154 -19.88 57.65 -17.72
C ALA A 154 -18.60 56.93 -17.19
N SER A 155 -17.84 56.15 -17.98
CA SER A 155 -18.17 55.14 -19.02
C SER A 155 -16.88 54.45 -19.51
N SER A 156 -16.90 53.12 -19.66
CA SER A 156 -16.04 52.29 -20.54
C SER A 156 -14.54 52.01 -20.26
N SER A 157 -14.20 50.72 -20.40
CA SER A 157 -13.10 50.14 -21.21
C SER A 157 -11.65 49.87 -20.70
N GLN A 158 -11.20 48.66 -21.10
CA GLN A 158 -9.84 48.24 -21.52
C GLN A 158 -8.68 48.03 -20.53
N ARG A 159 -8.59 46.79 -20.01
CA ARG A 159 -7.64 45.72 -20.42
C ARG A 159 -6.17 46.08 -20.80
N SER A 160 -5.24 45.26 -20.28
CA SER A 160 -3.77 45.18 -20.56
C SER A 160 -2.89 45.99 -19.58
N GLN A 161 -1.63 45.62 -19.27
CA GLN A 161 -0.78 44.55 -19.81
C GLN A 161 0.27 44.03 -18.78
N LEU A 162 0.87 42.87 -19.10
CA LEU A 162 2.16 42.29 -18.68
C LEU A 162 3.04 43.00 -17.63
N GLY A 163 3.55 42.21 -16.68
CA GLY A 163 4.75 42.51 -15.88
C GLY A 163 5.43 41.23 -15.39
N ALA A 164 6.58 40.88 -15.97
CA ALA A 164 7.35 39.69 -15.62
C ALA A 164 8.80 40.05 -15.26
N VAL A 165 9.29 39.53 -14.15
CA VAL A 165 10.71 39.56 -13.74
C VAL A 165 11.04 38.20 -13.10
N SER A 166 12.26 37.72 -13.28
CA SER A 166 12.73 36.41 -12.83
C SER A 166 13.95 36.53 -11.90
N PHE A 167 14.44 35.38 -11.41
CA PHE A 167 15.68 35.22 -10.63
C PHE A 167 15.61 35.65 -9.15
N LEU A 168 16.43 35.11 -8.23
CA LEU A 168 17.66 34.31 -8.42
C LEU A 168 17.71 33.00 -7.59
N LEU A 169 18.60 32.10 -8.01
CA LEU A 169 19.13 31.00 -7.20
C LEU A 169 20.14 31.53 -6.17
N ILE A 170 20.23 30.88 -5.01
CA ILE A 170 21.50 30.73 -4.27
C ILE A 170 21.58 29.26 -3.82
N SER A 171 22.77 28.69 -3.94
CA SER A 171 23.15 27.38 -3.39
C SER A 171 24.44 27.53 -2.60
N GLU A 172 24.57 26.76 -1.52
CA GLU A 172 25.83 26.27 -0.94
C GLU A 172 25.68 24.76 -0.71
#